data_AF-A0A2N5I3X6-F1
#
_entry.id   AF-A0A2N5I3X6-F1
#
_cell.length_a   1.000
_cell.length_b   1.000
_cell.length_c   1.000
_cell.angle_alpha   90.00
_cell.angle_beta   90.00
_cell.angle_gamma   90.00
#
_symmetry.space_group_name_H-M   'P 1'
#
loop_
_entity.id
_entity.type
_entity.pdbx_description
1 polymer ?
#
loop_
_entity_poly.entity_id
_entity_poly.type
_entity_poly.pdbx_seq_one_letter_code
_entity_poly.pdbx_strand_id
1 'polypeptide(L)'
;MFDKIQAGTGPEHAAEKYHKQFPAGNSAGPAANCNRFKSADDDVRRNTNLAILPIVMYPDKVLEQRCLKVASFDKKLAKLLDNMYETMVAADGVGLAAPQVGVSQQIAVVDIGEESGIIEMINPEILKTDGEQSGPEGCLSFPGIYGEVSRPYFVKIRAQDRKGRFFELGAEDFLARAIQHEIDHLNGVLFTSKVTAYLTEEELERYEEE
;
A
#
# COMPACT_ATOMS: atom_id res chain seq x y z
N MET A 1 -18.26 -29.53 27.58
CA MET A 1 -17.81 -30.56 26.63
C MET A 1 -17.53 -29.80 25.35
N PHE A 2 -16.28 -29.37 25.17
CA PHE A 2 -15.85 -28.60 24.00
C PHE A 2 -15.35 -29.61 22.98
N ASP A 3 -16.16 -29.86 21.95
CA ASP A 3 -15.78 -30.74 20.86
C ASP A 3 -15.02 -29.97 19.78
N LYS A 4 -13.91 -30.60 19.43
CA LYS A 4 -12.87 -30.24 18.48
C LYS A 4 -13.46 -30.03 17.08
N ILE A 5 -13.26 -28.84 16.52
CA ILE A 5 -13.28 -28.67 15.06
C ILE A 5 -11.83 -28.82 14.59
N GLN A 6 -11.63 -29.81 13.74
CA GLN A 6 -10.35 -30.15 13.13
C GLN A 6 -9.86 -29.00 12.24
N ALA A 7 -8.57 -28.72 12.35
CA ALA A 7 -7.84 -27.85 11.44
C ALA A 7 -7.93 -28.42 10.01
N GLY A 8 -8.66 -27.70 9.15
CA GLY A 8 -8.65 -27.88 7.71
C GLY A 8 -7.44 -27.16 7.11
N THR A 9 -6.80 -27.86 6.18
CA THR A 9 -5.63 -27.50 5.36
C THR A 9 -5.70 -26.08 4.79
N GLY A 10 -4.58 -25.34 4.88
CA GLY A 10 -4.47 -23.92 4.54
C GLY A 10 -4.63 -23.58 3.05
N PRO A 11 -4.69 -22.29 2.70
CA PRO A 11 -4.95 -21.87 1.33
C PRO A 11 -3.62 -21.68 0.58
N GLU A 12 -3.11 -22.75 -0.03
CA GLU A 12 -2.07 -22.67 -1.07
C GLU A 12 -2.66 -22.37 -2.47
N HIS A 13 -3.81 -21.69 -2.59
CA HIS A 13 -4.48 -21.49 -3.89
C HIS A 13 -5.10 -20.10 -4.15
N ALA A 14 -4.89 -19.11 -3.27
CA ALA A 14 -5.42 -17.76 -3.49
C ALA A 14 -4.47 -16.81 -4.27
N ALA A 15 -3.16 -17.09 -4.30
CA ALA A 15 -2.16 -16.17 -4.83
C ALA A 15 -1.96 -16.24 -6.36
N GLU A 16 -2.50 -17.26 -7.06
CA GLU A 16 -2.13 -17.52 -8.47
C GLU A 16 -3.00 -16.81 -9.53
N LYS A 17 -3.94 -15.95 -9.13
CA LYS A 17 -4.90 -15.33 -10.07
C LYS A 17 -4.76 -13.82 -10.33
N TYR A 18 -3.99 -13.08 -9.55
CA TYR A 18 -3.83 -11.62 -9.75
C TYR A 18 -2.91 -11.23 -10.94
N HIS A 19 -2.46 -12.20 -11.75
CA HIS A 19 -1.61 -11.98 -12.94
C HIS A 19 -2.37 -11.77 -14.26
N LYS A 20 -3.68 -11.49 -14.24
CA LYS A 20 -4.45 -11.27 -15.48
C LYS A 20 -5.33 -10.02 -15.43
N GLN A 21 -4.70 -8.90 -15.79
CA GLN A 21 -5.12 -8.04 -16.91
C GLN A 21 -6.54 -7.45 -16.83
N PHE A 22 -6.67 -6.31 -16.16
CA PHE A 22 -7.84 -5.43 -16.31
C PHE A 22 -7.79 -4.63 -17.63
N PRO A 23 -8.91 -4.46 -18.35
CA PRO A 23 -8.96 -3.72 -19.61
C PRO A 23 -8.92 -2.21 -19.40
N ALA A 24 -8.17 -1.51 -20.26
CA ALA A 24 -8.05 -0.06 -20.27
C ALA A 24 -9.42 0.64 -20.45
N GLY A 25 -9.89 1.33 -19.42
CA GLY A 25 -11.04 2.22 -19.47
C GLY A 25 -10.74 3.47 -20.29
N ASN A 26 -11.43 3.62 -21.42
CA ASN A 26 -11.23 4.70 -22.38
C ASN A 26 -12.00 5.96 -21.95
N SER A 27 -11.32 6.98 -21.44
CA SER A 27 -11.82 8.36 -21.50
C SER A 27 -10.67 9.35 -21.68
N ALA A 28 -10.70 10.03 -22.83
CA ALA A 28 -9.67 10.96 -23.26
C ALA A 28 -9.78 12.28 -22.49
N GLY A 29 -8.93 12.42 -21.45
CA GLY A 29 -8.56 13.70 -20.85
C GLY A 29 -7.22 14.20 -21.42
N PRO A 30 -6.94 15.52 -21.43
CA PRO A 30 -5.79 16.07 -22.12
C PRO A 30 -4.48 15.55 -21.52
N ALA A 31 -3.66 14.92 -22.36
CA ALA A 31 -2.37 14.34 -22.05
C ALA A 31 -1.47 15.30 -21.24
N ALA A 32 -1.43 15.09 -19.93
CA ALA A 32 -0.41 15.66 -19.08
C ALA A 32 0.88 14.89 -19.35
N ASN A 33 1.85 15.60 -19.90
CA ASN A 33 3.20 15.17 -20.21
C ASN A 33 3.85 14.46 -19.00
N CYS A 34 3.69 13.14 -18.91
CA CYS A 34 4.44 12.29 -18.00
C CYS A 34 5.87 12.26 -18.51
N ASN A 35 6.67 13.22 -18.06
CA ASN A 35 8.11 13.16 -18.22
C ASN A 35 8.57 11.87 -17.56
N ARG A 36 8.87 10.90 -18.42
CA ARG A 36 9.54 9.63 -18.16
C ARG A 36 10.67 9.84 -17.15
N PHE A 37 10.39 9.57 -15.87
CA PHE A 37 11.42 9.41 -14.84
C PHE A 37 12.11 8.06 -15.08
N LYS A 38 12.95 7.99 -16.11
CA LYS A 38 14.05 7.03 -16.09
C LYS A 38 15.07 7.59 -15.12
N SER A 39 15.05 7.13 -13.87
CA SER A 39 16.19 7.34 -13.00
C SER A 39 17.38 6.64 -13.65
N ALA A 40 18.31 7.42 -14.20
CA ALA A 40 19.62 6.91 -14.58
C ALA A 40 20.35 6.52 -13.29
N ASP A 41 20.26 5.23 -12.92
CA ASP A 41 21.14 4.48 -12.02
C ASP A 41 20.59 3.03 -11.88
N ASP A 42 20.28 2.36 -12.99
CA ASP A 42 19.79 0.96 -13.03
C ASP A 42 20.91 -0.09 -12.78
N ASP A 43 21.84 0.18 -11.86
CA ASP A 43 22.93 -0.75 -11.53
C ASP A 43 23.29 -0.77 -10.04
N VAL A 44 22.28 -0.64 -9.17
CA VAL A 44 22.43 -0.86 -7.73
C VAL A 44 22.37 -2.37 -7.46
N ARG A 45 23.57 -2.96 -7.37
CA ARG A 45 23.87 -4.31 -6.86
C ARG A 45 22.82 -4.80 -5.84
N ARG A 46 22.04 -5.83 -6.21
CA ARG A 46 21.10 -6.53 -5.30
C ARG A 46 21.84 -6.93 -4.03
N ASN A 47 21.44 -6.35 -2.91
CA ASN A 47 21.97 -6.67 -1.59
C ASN A 47 21.45 -8.06 -1.21
N THR A 48 22.32 -9.07 -1.08
CA THR A 48 21.96 -10.49 -0.92
C THR A 48 21.43 -10.87 0.47
N ASN A 49 20.91 -9.91 1.24
CA ASN A 49 20.42 -10.13 2.61
C ASN A 49 19.18 -9.28 2.89
N LEU A 50 18.18 -9.46 2.04
CA LEU A 50 16.80 -8.99 2.21
C LEU A 50 16.07 -9.96 3.13
N ALA A 51 15.19 -9.44 3.97
CA ALA A 51 14.44 -10.22 4.95
C ALA A 51 12.97 -9.85 4.91
N ILE A 52 12.11 -10.86 4.95
CA ILE A 52 10.68 -10.68 5.17
C ILE A 52 10.47 -10.30 6.64
N LEU A 53 9.79 -9.18 6.85
CA LEU A 53 9.48 -8.64 8.17
C LEU A 53 8.13 -9.21 8.64
N PRO A 54 7.97 -9.50 9.95
CA PRO A 54 6.66 -9.89 10.47
C PRO A 54 5.69 -8.72 10.37
N ILE A 55 4.51 -8.98 9.81
CA ILE A 55 3.43 -7.99 9.75
C ILE A 55 2.72 -7.95 11.10
N VAL A 56 2.59 -6.74 11.64
CA VAL A 56 1.87 -6.45 12.87
C VAL A 56 0.37 -6.49 12.60
N MET A 57 -0.33 -7.30 13.40
CA MET A 57 -1.77 -7.48 13.32
C MET A 57 -2.49 -6.59 14.34
N TYR A 58 -3.70 -6.14 14.01
CA TYR A 58 -4.59 -5.51 14.97
C TYR A 58 -4.90 -6.48 16.14
N PRO A 59 -4.98 -6.03 17.42
CA PRO A 59 -5.07 -4.65 17.92
C PRO A 59 -3.75 -4.06 18.46
N ASP A 60 -2.60 -4.31 17.84
CA ASP A 60 -1.36 -3.67 18.31
C ASP A 60 -1.44 -2.14 18.21
N LYS A 61 -1.07 -1.46 19.31
CA LYS A 61 -1.16 0.00 19.45
C LYS A 61 -0.26 0.75 18.48
N VAL A 62 0.80 0.13 17.95
CA VAL A 62 1.68 0.78 16.96
C VAL A 62 0.91 1.19 15.72
N LEU A 63 -0.17 0.48 15.37
CA LEU A 63 -1.01 0.74 14.20
C LEU A 63 -1.91 1.98 14.37
N GLU A 64 -2.18 2.40 15.62
CA GLU A 64 -3.05 3.54 15.96
C GLU A 64 -2.26 4.77 16.42
N GLN A 65 -0.94 4.75 16.26
CA GLN A 65 -0.06 5.85 16.66
C GLN A 65 0.46 6.61 15.45
N ARG A 66 0.39 7.94 15.53
CA ARG A 66 1.03 8.81 14.53
C ARG A 66 2.53 8.59 14.53
N CYS A 67 3.07 8.24 13.35
CA CYS A 67 4.47 7.92 13.17
C CYS A 67 5.36 9.17 13.16
N LEU A 68 6.62 8.99 13.59
CA LEU A 68 7.62 10.05 13.63
C LEU A 68 8.21 10.34 12.24
N LYS A 69 8.60 11.59 11.99
CA LYS A 69 9.30 11.94 10.75
C LYS A 69 10.68 11.28 10.67
N VAL A 70 11.05 10.81 9.49
CA VAL A 70 12.41 10.35 9.18
C VAL A 70 13.33 11.55 9.07
N ALA A 71 14.42 11.55 9.83
CA ALA A 71 15.44 12.61 9.80
C ALA A 71 16.76 12.18 9.15
N SER A 72 17.03 10.87 9.05
CA SER A 72 18.28 10.33 8.51
C SER A 72 18.01 9.43 7.32
N PHE A 73 18.66 9.72 6.20
CA PHE A 73 18.53 8.99 4.94
C PHE A 73 19.81 8.19 4.71
N ASP A 74 19.98 7.15 5.52
CA ASP A 74 21.17 6.32 5.56
C ASP A 74 20.94 4.93 4.94
N LYS A 75 21.96 4.07 5.04
CA LYS A 75 21.87 2.68 4.55
C LYS A 75 20.85 1.84 5.31
N LYS A 76 20.48 2.20 6.56
CA LYS A 76 19.47 1.48 7.33
C LYS A 76 18.08 1.78 6.78
N LEU A 77 17.82 3.05 6.44
CA LEU A 77 16.58 3.43 5.75
C LEU A 77 16.45 2.69 4.42
N ALA A 78 17.49 2.71 3.58
CA ALA A 78 17.47 2.00 2.31
C ALA A 78 17.18 0.50 2.48
N LYS A 79 17.82 -0.15 3.45
CA LYS A 79 17.56 -1.57 3.75
C LYS A 79 16.13 -1.81 4.26
N LEU A 80 15.59 -0.90 5.07
CA LEU A 80 14.22 -1.00 5.56
C LEU A 80 13.22 -0.93 4.41
N LEU A 81 13.40 0.01 3.48
CA LEU A 81 12.55 0.12 2.28
C LEU A 81 12.59 -1.16 1.45
N ASP A 82 13.79 -1.68 1.17
CA ASP A 82 13.93 -2.91 0.39
C ASP A 82 13.24 -4.10 1.12
N ASN A 83 13.43 -4.23 2.44
CA ASN A 83 12.75 -5.27 3.24
C ASN A 83 11.22 -5.09 3.28
N MET A 84 10.73 -3.86 3.37
CA MET A 84 9.29 -3.56 3.37
C MET A 84 8.67 -3.93 2.03
N TYR A 85 9.33 -3.60 0.92
CA TYR A 85 8.88 -3.98 -0.41
C TYR A 85 8.82 -5.51 -0.57
N GLU A 86 9.89 -6.23 -0.19
CA GLU A 86 9.88 -7.70 -0.24
C GLU A 86 8.78 -8.31 0.66
N THR A 87 8.53 -7.70 1.82
CA THR A 87 7.45 -8.12 2.73
C THR A 87 6.07 -7.89 2.12
N MET A 88 5.86 -6.73 1.49
CA MET A 88 4.62 -6.39 0.78
C MET A 88 4.34 -7.39 -0.34
N VAL A 89 5.35 -7.67 -1.18
CA VAL A 89 5.25 -8.65 -2.27
C VAL A 89 4.97 -10.05 -1.74
N ALA A 90 5.70 -10.50 -0.71
CA ALA A 90 5.51 -11.83 -0.13
C ALA A 90 4.15 -12.03 0.55
N ALA A 91 3.44 -10.95 0.85
CA ALA A 91 2.10 -10.95 1.43
C ALA A 91 1.00 -10.65 0.41
N ASP A 92 1.32 -10.66 -0.90
CA ASP A 92 0.42 -10.31 -2.00
C ASP A 92 -0.28 -8.94 -1.81
N GLY A 93 0.43 -8.00 -1.20
CA GLY A 93 -0.06 -6.64 -0.95
C GLY A 93 0.33 -5.65 -2.05
N VAL A 94 -0.45 -4.57 -2.16
CA VAL A 94 -0.17 -3.44 -3.07
C VAL A 94 0.42 -2.22 -2.35
N GLY A 95 0.47 -2.27 -1.02
CA GLY A 95 0.99 -1.21 -0.17
C GLY A 95 1.41 -1.76 1.19
N LEU A 96 2.40 -1.12 1.82
CA LEU A 96 2.83 -1.41 3.17
C LEU A 96 3.45 -0.19 3.85
N ALA A 97 2.93 0.16 5.02
CA ALA A 97 3.44 1.21 5.88
C ALA A 97 4.36 0.66 6.99
N ALA A 98 5.41 1.41 7.33
CA ALA A 98 6.36 1.03 8.37
C ALA A 98 5.76 0.63 9.74
N PRO A 99 4.69 1.26 10.27
CA PRO A 99 4.06 0.78 11.51
C PRO A 99 3.54 -0.66 11.41
N GLN A 100 3.17 -1.13 10.21
CA GLN A 100 2.74 -2.51 9.97
C GLN A 100 3.89 -3.52 10.05
N VAL A 101 5.14 -3.07 10.09
CA VAL A 101 6.32 -3.91 10.40
C VAL A 101 6.97 -3.50 11.73
N GLY A 102 6.21 -2.83 12.60
CA GLY A 102 6.62 -2.44 13.96
C GLY A 102 7.53 -1.22 14.02
N VAL A 103 7.69 -0.47 12.92
CA VAL A 103 8.56 0.72 12.85
C VAL A 103 7.70 1.99 12.82
N SER A 104 7.70 2.74 13.93
CA SER A 104 6.94 4.00 14.04
C SER A 104 7.64 5.18 13.33
N GLN A 105 7.76 5.11 12.00
CA GLN A 105 8.32 6.16 11.15
C GLN A 105 7.43 6.41 9.92
N GLN A 106 7.43 7.65 9.44
CA GLN A 106 6.67 8.11 8.26
C GLN A 106 7.28 7.55 6.96
N ILE A 107 7.10 6.26 6.72
CA ILE A 107 7.65 5.52 5.58
C ILE A 107 6.57 4.56 5.07
N ALA A 108 6.28 4.61 3.78
CA ALA A 108 5.42 3.65 3.11
C ALA A 108 5.96 3.28 1.73
N VAL A 109 5.62 2.09 1.27
CA VAL A 109 5.86 1.62 -0.10
C VAL A 109 4.52 1.25 -0.74
N VAL A 110 4.37 1.55 -2.03
CA VAL A 110 3.19 1.20 -2.84
C VAL A 110 3.67 0.68 -4.18
N ASP A 111 3.07 -0.41 -4.66
CA ASP A 111 3.24 -0.93 -6.01
C ASP A 111 1.93 -1.58 -6.46
N ILE A 112 1.30 -1.01 -7.49
CA ILE A 112 0.05 -1.52 -8.07
C ILE A 112 0.27 -2.19 -9.43
N GLY A 113 1.52 -2.48 -9.81
CA GLY A 113 1.88 -3.18 -11.04
C GLY A 113 2.77 -2.38 -12.00
N GLU A 114 3.00 -2.96 -13.18
CA GLU A 114 4.07 -2.56 -14.11
C GLU A 114 4.03 -1.09 -14.56
N GLU A 115 2.85 -0.45 -14.55
CA GLU A 115 2.72 0.94 -15.00
C GLU A 115 3.14 1.98 -13.95
N SER A 116 2.96 1.68 -12.65
CA SER A 116 3.32 2.61 -11.57
C SER A 116 4.78 2.46 -11.15
N GLY A 117 5.29 1.23 -11.19
CA GLY A 117 6.52 0.86 -10.50
C GLY A 117 6.43 1.06 -8.99
N ILE A 118 7.55 0.85 -8.31
CA ILE A 118 7.66 0.98 -6.86
C ILE A 118 7.68 2.46 -6.47
N ILE A 119 6.72 2.87 -5.64
CA ILE A 119 6.63 4.21 -5.08
C ILE A 119 7.04 4.16 -3.61
N GLU A 120 8.20 4.75 -3.31
CA GLU A 120 8.69 4.92 -1.94
C GLU A 120 8.32 6.30 -1.41
N MET A 121 7.57 6.35 -0.32
CA MET A 121 7.08 7.59 0.27
C MET A 121 7.66 7.78 1.67
N ILE A 122 8.65 8.66 1.78
CA ILE A 122 9.19 9.06 3.09
C ILE A 122 8.69 10.46 3.44
N ASN A 123 8.21 10.63 4.67
CA ASN A 123 7.58 11.85 5.16
C ASN A 123 6.48 12.41 4.22
N PRO A 124 5.55 11.58 3.70
CA PRO A 124 4.56 12.06 2.75
C PRO A 124 3.60 13.09 3.37
N GLU A 125 3.16 14.02 2.54
CA GLU A 125 2.18 15.05 2.85
C GLU A 125 1.20 15.17 1.68
N ILE A 126 -0.10 15.15 1.97
CA ILE A 126 -1.15 15.42 0.99
C ILE A 126 -1.21 16.93 0.74
N LEU A 127 -0.96 17.34 -0.51
CA LEU A 127 -1.03 18.73 -0.97
C LEU A 127 -2.41 19.10 -1.50
N LYS A 128 -3.07 18.18 -2.18
CA LYS A 128 -4.40 18.37 -2.77
C LYS A 128 -5.14 17.03 -2.84
N THR A 129 -6.46 17.08 -2.65
CA THR A 129 -7.39 16.00 -2.99
C THR A 129 -8.49 16.55 -3.91
N ASP A 130 -9.10 15.68 -4.71
CA ASP A 130 -10.21 16.06 -5.60
C ASP A 130 -11.13 14.85 -5.86
N GLY A 131 -12.42 15.13 -6.12
CA GLY A 131 -13.43 14.10 -6.37
C GLY A 131 -13.66 13.13 -5.20
N GLU A 132 -14.44 12.07 -5.47
CA GLU A 132 -14.77 10.99 -4.54
C GLU A 132 -14.90 9.67 -5.31
N GLN A 133 -14.46 8.58 -4.67
CA GLN A 133 -14.60 7.20 -5.12
C GLN A 133 -15.00 6.34 -3.91
N SER A 134 -15.84 5.34 -4.12
CA SER A 134 -16.09 4.28 -3.14
C SER A 134 -15.70 2.95 -3.76
N GLY A 135 -15.18 2.05 -2.94
CA GLY A 135 -14.73 0.75 -3.39
C GLY A 135 -14.12 -0.07 -2.26
N PRO A 136 -13.80 -1.33 -2.54
CA PRO A 136 -13.33 -2.28 -1.55
C PRO A 136 -11.91 -1.93 -1.07
N GLU A 137 -11.69 -2.09 0.22
CA GLU A 137 -10.37 -2.10 0.83
C GLU A 137 -10.19 -3.32 1.73
N GLY A 138 -9.01 -3.91 1.64
CA GLY A 138 -8.44 -4.81 2.64
C GLY A 138 -7.19 -4.19 3.27
N CYS A 139 -6.63 -4.85 4.27
CA CYS A 139 -5.37 -4.42 4.90
C CYS A 139 -4.59 -5.63 5.39
N LEU A 140 -3.27 -5.63 5.16
CA LEU A 140 -2.39 -6.73 5.60
C LEU A 140 -2.37 -6.91 7.13
N SER A 141 -2.72 -5.88 7.90
CA SER A 141 -2.86 -5.94 9.37
C SER A 141 -4.23 -6.44 9.85
N PHE A 142 -5.16 -6.71 8.93
CA PHE A 142 -6.52 -7.18 9.16
C PHE A 142 -6.87 -8.32 8.18
N PRO A 143 -6.19 -9.48 8.27
CA PRO A 143 -6.37 -10.55 7.30
C PRO A 143 -7.83 -11.04 7.23
N GLY A 144 -8.36 -11.13 6.02
CA GLY A 144 -9.73 -11.59 5.75
C GLY A 144 -10.83 -10.57 6.04
N ILE A 145 -10.49 -9.32 6.37
CA ILE A 145 -11.47 -8.26 6.58
C ILE A 145 -11.43 -7.30 5.40
N TYR A 146 -12.58 -7.15 4.75
CA TYR A 146 -12.77 -6.23 3.63
C TYR A 146 -13.96 -5.31 3.90
N GLY A 147 -13.89 -4.09 3.42
CA GLY A 147 -14.98 -3.13 3.57
C GLY A 147 -14.99 -2.06 2.51
N GLU A 148 -16.18 -1.57 2.21
CA GLU A 148 -16.39 -0.42 1.34
C GLU A 148 -15.90 0.85 2.05
N VAL A 149 -14.99 1.58 1.41
CA VAL A 149 -14.42 2.83 1.93
C VAL A 149 -14.53 3.93 0.88
N SER A 150 -15.03 5.09 1.29
CA SER A 150 -15.05 6.29 0.45
C SER A 150 -13.75 7.09 0.63
N ARG A 151 -13.09 7.42 -0.49
CA ARG A 151 -11.87 8.23 -0.54
C ARG A 151 -11.94 9.26 -1.66
N PRO A 152 -11.15 10.34 -1.59
CA PRO A 152 -10.90 11.17 -2.76
C PRO A 152 -10.42 10.37 -3.96
N TYR A 153 -10.97 10.69 -5.14
CA TYR A 153 -10.60 10.04 -6.41
C TYR A 153 -9.18 10.42 -6.83
N PHE A 154 -8.79 11.67 -6.63
CA PHE A 154 -7.46 12.18 -6.93
C PHE A 154 -6.72 12.60 -5.65
N VAL A 155 -5.42 12.34 -5.60
CA VAL A 155 -4.52 12.85 -4.58
C VAL A 155 -3.24 13.40 -5.23
N LYS A 156 -2.78 14.56 -4.75
CA LYS A 156 -1.43 15.06 -5.01
C LYS A 156 -0.66 15.06 -3.69
N ILE A 157 0.49 14.40 -3.67
CA ILE A 157 1.37 14.34 -2.50
C ILE A 157 2.70 15.01 -2.76
N ARG A 158 3.38 15.39 -1.68
CA ARG A 158 4.83 15.65 -1.63
C ARG A 158 5.46 14.66 -0.68
N ALA A 159 6.54 14.03 -1.08
CA ALA A 159 7.31 13.10 -0.25
C ALA A 159 8.80 13.24 -0.53
N GLN A 160 9.62 12.50 0.21
CA GLN A 160 11.05 12.37 -0.02
C GLN A 160 11.36 10.96 -0.53
N ASP A 161 12.34 10.86 -1.44
CA ASP A 161 12.87 9.57 -1.90
C ASP A 161 13.88 8.97 -0.91
N ARG A 162 14.39 7.75 -1.18
CA ARG A 162 15.41 7.08 -0.35
C ARG A 162 16.72 7.87 -0.18
N LYS A 163 16.97 8.92 -0.97
CA LYS A 163 18.12 9.84 -0.86
C LYS A 163 17.75 11.16 -0.17
N GLY A 164 16.50 11.32 0.29
CA GLY A 164 15.99 12.51 0.96
C GLY A 164 15.56 13.64 0.03
N ARG A 165 15.57 13.42 -1.29
CA ARG A 165 15.18 14.44 -2.27
C ARG A 165 13.66 14.51 -2.34
N PHE A 166 13.12 15.73 -2.33
CA PHE A 166 11.68 15.93 -2.47
C PHE A 166 11.21 15.60 -3.89
N PHE A 167 10.03 14.99 -3.97
CA PHE A 167 9.27 14.83 -5.19
C PHE A 167 7.79 15.08 -4.92
N GLU A 168 7.04 15.37 -5.99
CA GLU A 168 5.59 15.43 -5.97
C GLU A 168 5.03 14.38 -6.92
N LEU A 169 3.91 13.78 -6.53
CA LEU A 169 3.21 12.76 -7.31
C LEU A 169 1.71 13.07 -7.29
N GLY A 170 1.09 13.07 -8.47
CA GLY A 170 -0.36 13.04 -8.61
C GLY A 170 -0.79 11.62 -8.96
N ALA A 171 -1.84 11.13 -8.31
CA ALA A 171 -2.41 9.82 -8.55
C ALA A 171 -3.94 9.92 -8.58
N GLU A 172 -4.55 9.03 -9.34
CA GLU A 172 -6.00 8.87 -9.47
C GLU A 172 -6.40 7.43 -9.13
N ASP A 173 -7.70 7.24 -8.93
CA ASP A 173 -8.34 5.93 -8.85
C ASP A 173 -7.67 4.98 -7.82
N PHE A 174 -7.35 3.74 -8.21
CA PHE A 174 -6.78 2.75 -7.32
C PHE A 174 -5.42 3.16 -6.73
N LEU A 175 -4.56 3.83 -7.50
CA LEU A 175 -3.28 4.33 -6.97
C LEU A 175 -3.50 5.41 -5.92
N ALA A 176 -4.46 6.32 -6.16
CA ALA A 176 -4.82 7.33 -5.17
C ALA A 176 -5.35 6.69 -3.89
N ARG A 177 -6.17 5.64 -4.00
CA ARG A 177 -6.70 4.88 -2.86
C ARG A 177 -5.58 4.24 -2.04
N ALA A 178 -4.67 3.50 -2.70
CA ALA A 178 -3.53 2.86 -2.05
C ALA A 178 -2.64 3.88 -1.32
N ILE A 179 -2.27 4.98 -1.98
CA ILE A 179 -1.46 6.05 -1.36
C ILE A 179 -2.14 6.63 -0.12
N GLN A 180 -3.45 6.91 -0.21
CA GLN A 180 -4.20 7.46 0.92
C GLN A 180 -4.34 6.46 2.07
N HIS A 181 -4.51 5.17 1.76
CA HIS A 181 -4.52 4.09 2.76
C HIS A 181 -3.19 4.03 3.52
N GLU A 182 -2.06 4.03 2.81
CA GLU A 182 -0.75 4.00 3.45
C GLU A 182 -0.48 5.26 4.29
N ILE A 183 -0.87 6.44 3.80
CA ILE A 183 -0.75 7.69 4.56
C ILE A 183 -1.62 7.67 5.82
N ASP A 184 -2.80 7.05 5.80
CA ASP A 184 -3.63 6.88 6.99
C ASP A 184 -2.89 6.04 8.05
N HIS A 185 -2.25 4.92 7.66
CA HIS A 185 -1.41 4.12 8.57
C HIS A 185 -0.31 4.95 9.24
N LEU A 186 0.36 5.82 8.49
CA LEU A 186 1.40 6.70 9.05
C LEU A 186 0.86 7.73 10.05
N ASN A 187 -0.45 8.00 10.01
CA ASN A 187 -1.15 8.88 10.95
C ASN A 187 -1.89 8.13 12.06
N GLY A 188 -1.76 6.80 12.12
CA GLY A 188 -2.47 5.97 13.10
C GLY A 188 -3.96 5.83 12.82
N VAL A 189 -4.38 6.01 11.57
CA VAL A 189 -5.76 5.88 11.12
C VAL A 189 -5.89 4.55 10.37
N LEU A 190 -6.86 3.73 10.76
CA LEU A 190 -7.09 2.42 10.15
C LEU A 190 -8.30 2.50 9.23
N PHE A 191 -8.28 1.76 8.11
CA PHE A 191 -9.38 1.77 7.15
C PHE A 191 -10.71 1.36 7.80
N THR A 192 -10.68 0.48 8.81
CA THR A 192 -11.85 0.05 9.59
C THR A 192 -12.59 1.20 10.27
N SER A 193 -11.93 2.33 10.53
CA SER A 193 -12.57 3.55 11.04
C SER A 193 -13.35 4.34 9.98
N LYS A 194 -13.18 3.99 8.70
CA LYS A 194 -13.80 4.63 7.53
C LYS A 194 -14.76 3.72 6.76
N VAL A 195 -14.82 2.43 7.13
CA VAL A 195 -15.71 1.45 6.49
C VAL A 195 -17.16 1.87 6.66
N THR A 196 -17.89 1.92 5.55
CA THR A 196 -19.34 2.19 5.54
C THR A 196 -20.15 0.90 5.56
N ALA A 197 -19.63 -0.16 4.94
CA ALA A 197 -20.16 -1.52 4.99
C ALA A 197 -19.02 -2.55 4.88
N TYR A 198 -19.05 -3.60 5.69
CA TYR A 198 -18.14 -4.73 5.51
C TYR A 198 -18.62 -5.60 4.36
N LEU A 199 -17.68 -6.14 3.60
CA LEU A 199 -17.96 -6.94 2.41
C LEU A 199 -17.79 -8.43 2.74
N THR A 200 -18.71 -9.23 2.23
CA THR A 200 -18.56 -10.68 2.14
C THR A 200 -17.62 -11.06 0.99
N GLU A 201 -17.14 -12.30 0.98
CA GLU A 201 -16.30 -12.83 -0.11
C GLU A 201 -17.03 -12.75 -1.46
N GLU A 202 -18.31 -13.14 -1.51
CA GLU A 202 -19.16 -13.05 -2.70
C GLU A 202 -19.33 -11.60 -3.20
N GLU A 203 -19.43 -10.62 -2.29
CA GLU A 203 -19.52 -9.20 -2.67
C GLU A 203 -18.18 -8.67 -3.17
N LEU A 204 -17.06 -9.11 -2.59
CA LEU A 204 -15.72 -8.73 -3.02
C LEU A 204 -15.41 -9.26 -4.43
N GLU A 205 -15.74 -10.52 -4.71
CA GLU A 205 -15.56 -11.14 -6.03
C GLU A 205 -16.25 -10.33 -7.14
N ARG A 206 -17.43 -9.74 -6.86
CA ARG A 206 -18.14 -8.91 -7.84
C ARG A 206 -17.39 -7.65 -8.23
N TYR A 207 -16.60 -7.06 -7.32
CA TYR A 207 -15.75 -5.91 -7.66
C TYR A 207 -14.54 -6.32 -8.51
N GLU A 208 -14.08 -7.56 -8.42
CA GLU A 208 -12.95 -8.06 -9.22
C GLU A 208 -13.36 -8.40 -10.67
N GLU A 209 -14.66 -8.59 -10.92
CA GLU A 209 -15.21 -8.91 -12.24
C GLU A 209 -15.57 -7.67 -13.09
N GLU A 210 -15.63 -6.48 -12.49
CA GLU A 210 -15.98 -5.20 -13.13
C GLU A 210 -14.76 -4.49 -13.74
#